data_AF-A0A833VSQ7-F1
#
_entry.id   AF-A0A833VSQ7-F1
#
_cell.length_a   1.000
_cell.length_b   1.000
_cell.length_c   1.000
_cell.angle_alpha   90.00
_cell.angle_beta   90.00
_cell.angle_gamma   90.00
#
_symmetry.space_group_name_H-M   'P 1'
#
loop_
_entity.id
_entity.type
_entity.pdbx_description
1 polymer ?
#
loop_
_entity_poly.entity_id
_entity_poly.type
_entity_poly.pdbx_seq_one_letter_code
_entity_poly.pdbx_strand_id
1 'polypeptide(L)'
;MPLLSLCRLRVGFITGPKPLIERIVLHIQVSTLHTSTFTQLLVSQLLHQWGEEGFLAHVNRVIDFYRKQRDALLAAADKWLSGLAEWHVPTAGMFLWVKIKGIHDVRKLIEEKAVKDKIFMLPGHDFYIDSSAPCPYFRASFSSASPEQMDVVSYQFIFCVHFVSYDII
;
A
#
# COMPACT_ATOMS: atom_id res chain seq x y z
N MET A 1 15.72 -13.76 -9.31
CA MET A 1 16.16 -13.69 -7.89
C MET A 1 14.90 -13.69 -7.04
N PRO A 2 14.62 -14.72 -6.24
CA PRO A 2 13.35 -14.80 -5.53
C PRO A 2 13.34 -13.73 -4.42
N LEU A 3 12.34 -12.85 -4.46
CA LEU A 3 12.04 -11.90 -3.38
C LEU A 3 11.73 -12.69 -2.11
N LEU A 4 12.71 -12.82 -1.22
CA LEU A 4 12.44 -13.23 0.15
C LEU A 4 11.52 -12.17 0.75
N SER A 5 10.25 -12.51 0.92
CA SER A 5 9.27 -11.69 1.62
C SER A 5 9.66 -11.64 3.11
N LEU A 6 10.60 -10.75 3.46
CA LEU A 6 11.05 -10.48 4.84
C LEU A 6 9.91 -10.00 5.74
N CYS A 7 8.77 -9.62 5.18
CA CYS A 7 7.58 -9.17 5.91
C CYS A 7 7.03 -10.22 6.89
N ARG A 8 7.48 -11.48 6.80
CA ARG A 8 7.13 -12.57 7.74
C ARG A 8 8.05 -12.72 8.95
N LEU A 9 9.13 -11.94 9.08
CA LEU A 9 10.09 -12.08 10.19
C LEU A 9 9.58 -11.54 11.53
N ARG A 10 8.52 -10.71 11.52
CA ARG A 10 7.89 -10.11 12.72
C ARG A 10 8.91 -9.36 13.61
N VAL A 11 9.84 -8.64 12.99
CA VAL A 11 10.84 -7.81 13.67
C VAL A 11 10.51 -6.34 13.45
N GLY A 12 10.49 -5.57 14.54
CA GLY A 12 10.35 -4.12 14.57
C GLY A 12 10.89 -3.59 15.90
N PHE A 13 11.09 -2.28 16.00
CA PHE A 13 11.59 -1.64 17.22
C PHE A 13 10.80 -0.37 17.53
N ILE A 14 10.85 0.04 18.79
CA ILE A 14 10.21 1.27 19.29
C ILE A 14 11.29 2.13 19.92
N THR A 15 11.26 3.43 19.67
CA THR A 15 12.16 4.41 20.28
C THR A 15 11.31 5.50 20.95
N GLY A 16 11.63 5.84 22.20
CA GLY A 16 10.84 6.82 22.96
C GLY A 16 11.33 7.02 24.40
N PRO A 17 10.62 7.84 25.19
CA PRO A 17 10.97 8.12 26.59
C PRO A 17 11.00 6.86 27.45
N LYS A 18 12.05 6.72 28.27
CA LYS A 18 12.27 5.55 29.14
C LYS A 18 11.03 5.14 29.96
N PRO A 19 10.28 6.05 30.64
CA PRO A 19 9.12 5.65 31.44
C PRO A 19 8.00 4.99 30.62
N LEU A 20 7.87 5.31 29.34
CA LEU A 20 6.88 4.71 28.45
C LEU A 20 7.36 3.35 27.93
N ILE A 21 8.63 3.27 27.53
CA ILE A 21 9.24 2.02 27.06
C ILE A 21 9.18 0.94 28.13
N GLU A 22 9.46 1.27 29.39
CA GLU A 22 9.38 0.31 30.50
C GLU A 22 7.99 -0.33 30.64
N ARG A 23 6.92 0.44 30.46
CA ARG A 23 5.54 -0.09 30.51
C ARG A 23 5.26 -1.06 29.36
N ILE A 24 5.78 -0.76 28.17
CA ILE A 24 5.66 -1.64 27.00
C ILE A 24 6.46 -2.92 27.21
N VAL A 25 7.68 -2.83 27.76
CA VAL A 25 8.53 -4.00 28.05
C VAL A 25 7.84 -4.93 29.05
N LEU A 26 7.26 -4.40 30.13
CA LEU A 26 6.50 -5.21 31.10
C LEU A 26 5.31 -5.92 30.45
N HIS A 27 4.60 -5.25 29.54
CA HIS A 27 3.51 -5.87 28.79
C HIS A 27 4.02 -7.02 27.88
N ILE A 28 5.12 -6.80 27.16
CA ILE A 28 5.74 -7.81 26.30
C ILE A 28 6.15 -9.05 27.11
N GLN A 29 6.73 -8.87 28.30
CA GLN A 29 7.16 -9.97 29.17
C GLN A 29 6.02 -10.90 29.58
N VAL A 30 4.78 -10.41 29.67
CA VAL A 30 3.63 -11.25 30.03
C VAL A 30 2.81 -11.73 28.83
N SER A 31 3.04 -11.15 27.64
CA SER A 31 2.30 -11.51 26.42
C SER A 31 3.09 -12.43 25.49
N THR A 32 4.25 -11.98 25.02
CA THR A 32 5.03 -12.63 23.96
C THR A 32 6.45 -12.97 24.39
N LEU A 33 6.84 -12.57 25.61
CA LEU A 33 8.17 -12.65 26.22
C LEU A 33 9.22 -11.83 25.47
N HIS A 34 9.46 -12.17 24.20
CA HIS A 34 10.36 -11.47 23.30
C HIS A 34 10.06 -11.85 21.83
N THR A 35 10.58 -11.05 20.89
CA THR A 35 10.57 -11.41 19.46
C THR A 35 11.41 -12.68 19.24
N SER A 36 11.07 -13.50 18.25
CA SER A 36 11.82 -14.74 17.93
C SER A 36 13.34 -14.49 17.87
N THR A 37 14.09 -15.21 18.71
CA THR A 37 15.56 -15.09 18.76
C THR A 37 16.20 -15.44 17.42
N PHE A 38 15.63 -16.41 16.70
CA PHE A 38 16.12 -16.80 15.37
C PHE A 38 15.99 -15.65 14.36
N THR A 39 14.84 -14.96 14.31
CA THR A 39 14.66 -13.85 13.37
C THR A 39 15.48 -12.63 13.77
N GLN A 40 15.66 -12.39 15.08
CA GLN A 40 16.58 -11.37 15.58
C GLN A 40 18.03 -11.65 15.15
N LEU A 41 18.51 -12.89 15.28
CA LEU A 41 19.87 -13.28 14.87
C LEU A 41 20.07 -13.13 13.36
N LEU A 42 19.10 -13.56 12.55
CA LEU A 42 19.17 -13.42 11.09
C LEU A 42 19.26 -11.95 10.67
N VAL A 43 18.38 -11.09 11.19
CA VAL A 43 18.39 -9.65 10.87
C VAL A 43 19.66 -8.99 11.42
N SER A 44 20.07 -9.34 12.64
CA SER A 44 21.29 -8.80 13.25
C SER A 44 22.52 -9.14 12.43
N GLN A 45 22.73 -10.41 12.05
CA GLN A 45 23.87 -10.81 11.23
C GLN A 45 23.87 -10.14 9.87
N LEU A 46 22.71 -10.02 9.22
CA LEU A 46 22.58 -9.31 7.95
C LEU A 46 23.00 -7.83 8.07
N LEU A 47 22.47 -7.14 9.09
CA LEU A 47 22.78 -5.72 9.31
C LEU A 47 24.25 -5.50 9.69
N HIS A 48 24.84 -6.37 10.51
CA HIS A 48 26.27 -6.29 10.85
C HIS A 48 27.16 -6.58 9.64
N GLN A 49 26.78 -7.54 8.78
CA GLN A 49 27.54 -7.85 7.56
C GLN A 49 27.46 -6.73 6.53
N TRP A 50 26.30 -6.10 6.37
CA TRP A 50 26.13 -4.96 5.47
C TRP A 50 26.80 -3.69 6.00
N GLY A 51 26.86 -3.53 7.32
CA GLY A 51 27.18 -2.24 7.94
C GLY A 51 26.14 -1.16 7.57
N GLU A 52 26.39 0.05 8.03
CA GLU A 52 25.51 1.20 7.75
C GLU A 52 25.46 1.50 6.25
N GLU A 53 26.60 1.51 5.58
CA GLU A 53 26.69 1.78 4.13
C GLU A 53 25.92 0.76 3.30
N GLY A 54 26.06 -0.53 3.59
CA GLY A 54 25.36 -1.59 2.87
C GLY A 54 23.85 -1.56 3.12
N PHE A 55 23.44 -1.22 4.34
CA PHE A 55 22.03 -1.02 4.69
C PHE A 55 21.43 0.16 3.92
N LEU A 56 22.08 1.33 3.95
CA LEU A 56 21.63 2.51 3.21
C LEU A 56 21.62 2.25 1.69
N ALA A 57 22.60 1.53 1.16
CA ALA A 57 22.62 1.12 -0.24
C ALA A 57 21.44 0.20 -0.59
N HIS A 58 21.07 -0.73 0.29
CA HIS A 58 19.87 -1.55 0.13
C HIS A 58 18.60 -0.70 0.15
N VAL A 59 18.47 0.22 1.11
CA VAL A 59 17.34 1.16 1.21
C VAL A 59 17.20 1.97 -0.08
N ASN A 60 18.30 2.52 -0.62
CA ASN A 60 18.28 3.28 -1.88
C ASN A 60 17.81 2.43 -3.07
N ARG A 61 18.27 1.18 -3.18
CA ARG A 61 17.78 0.25 -4.23
C ARG A 61 16.27 0.01 -4.12
N VAL A 62 15.75 -0.14 -2.89
CA VAL A 62 14.32 -0.32 -2.66
C VAL A 62 13.54 0.96 -2.99
N ILE A 63 14.05 2.13 -2.62
CA ILE A 63 13.45 3.43 -2.98
C ILE A 63 13.39 3.59 -4.50
N ASP A 64 14.46 3.27 -5.22
CA ASP A 64 14.49 3.38 -6.67
C ASP A 64 13.50 2.42 -7.36
N PHE A 65 13.34 1.21 -6.81
CA PHE A 65 12.32 0.28 -7.27
C PHE A 65 10.91 0.87 -7.08
N TYR A 66 10.57 1.33 -5.87
CA TYR A 66 9.25 1.90 -5.61
C TYR A 66 9.00 3.21 -6.38
N ARG A 67 10.05 3.99 -6.65
CA ARG A 67 9.96 5.20 -7.50
C ARG A 67 9.51 4.82 -8.92
N LYS A 68 10.15 3.83 -9.54
CA LYS A 68 9.77 3.34 -10.88
C LYS A 68 8.34 2.80 -10.90
N GLN A 69 7.95 2.04 -9.88
CA GLN A 69 6.60 1.51 -9.76
C GLN A 69 5.55 2.61 -9.60
N ARG A 70 5.84 3.63 -8.79
CA ARG A 70 4.98 4.81 -8.63
C ARG A 70 4.82 5.53 -9.98
N ASP A 71 5.92 5.79 -10.67
CA ASP A 71 5.91 6.55 -11.93
C ASP A 71 5.14 5.79 -13.02
N ALA A 72 5.25 4.46 -13.07
CA ALA A 72 4.45 3.62 -13.96
C ALA A 72 2.94 3.72 -13.66
N LEU A 73 2.54 3.64 -12.38
CA LEU A 73 1.12 3.78 -12.01
C LEU A 73 0.59 5.18 -12.31
N LEU A 74 1.38 6.23 -12.04
CA LEU A 74 1.00 7.60 -12.34
C LEU A 74 0.81 7.81 -13.85
N ALA A 75 1.73 7.29 -14.68
CA ALA A 75 1.59 7.36 -16.13
C ALA A 75 0.32 6.65 -16.63
N ALA A 76 -0.01 5.49 -16.06
CA ALA A 76 -1.25 4.79 -16.38
C ALA A 76 -2.49 5.58 -15.92
N ALA A 77 -2.45 6.16 -14.72
CA ALA A 77 -3.53 6.99 -14.20
C ALA A 77 -3.73 8.27 -15.04
N ASP A 78 -2.65 8.98 -15.39
CA ASP A 78 -2.70 10.17 -16.24
C ASP A 78 -3.26 9.83 -17.63
N LYS A 79 -2.94 8.66 -18.18
CA LYS A 79 -3.42 8.22 -19.49
C LYS A 79 -4.90 7.85 -19.50
N TRP A 80 -5.39 7.19 -18.46
CA TRP A 80 -6.70 6.53 -18.46
C TRP A 80 -7.74 7.17 -17.54
N LEU A 81 -7.31 7.77 -16.43
CA LEU A 81 -8.18 8.30 -15.38
C LEU A 81 -8.25 9.82 -15.36
N SER A 82 -7.48 10.52 -16.20
CA SER A 82 -7.54 11.97 -16.35
C SER A 82 -8.95 12.44 -16.68
N GLY A 83 -9.49 13.35 -15.87
CA GLY A 83 -10.85 13.86 -16.00
C GLY A 83 -11.92 13.01 -15.30
N LEU A 84 -11.68 11.72 -15.07
CA LEU A 84 -12.58 10.82 -14.33
C LEU A 84 -12.27 10.75 -12.83
N ALA A 85 -11.00 10.91 -12.47
CA ALA A 85 -10.53 10.85 -11.10
C ALA A 85 -9.50 11.94 -10.78
N GLU A 86 -9.24 12.14 -9.50
CA GLU A 86 -8.21 13.04 -8.96
C GLU A 86 -7.33 12.25 -8.00
N TRP A 87 -6.02 12.51 -8.02
CA TRP A 87 -5.07 11.91 -7.10
C TRP A 87 -3.94 12.90 -6.80
N HIS A 88 -3.23 12.63 -5.70
CA HIS A 88 -2.00 13.33 -5.37
C HIS A 88 -0.80 12.41 -5.61
N VAL A 89 0.28 12.97 -6.13
CA VAL A 89 1.54 12.24 -6.33
C VAL A 89 2.10 11.85 -4.96
N PRO A 90 2.24 10.53 -4.66
CA PRO A 90 2.73 10.10 -3.36
C PRO A 90 4.23 10.40 -3.24
N THR A 91 4.59 11.08 -2.15
CA THR A 91 5.98 11.43 -1.83
C THR A 91 6.76 10.24 -1.26
N ALA A 92 6.07 9.32 -0.61
CA ALA A 92 6.63 8.10 -0.03
C ALA A 92 5.59 6.96 0.02
N GLY A 93 6.05 5.74 0.27
CA GLY A 93 5.22 4.56 0.44
C GLY A 93 4.94 3.80 -0.86
N MET A 94 3.85 3.04 -0.86
CA MET A 94 3.50 2.08 -1.91
C MET A 94 2.03 2.15 -2.37
N PHE A 95 1.33 3.23 -2.01
CA PHE A 95 -0.09 3.40 -2.29
C PHE A 95 -0.36 4.70 -3.03
N LEU A 96 -1.29 4.62 -3.99
CA LEU A 96 -1.91 5.79 -4.62
C LEU A 96 -3.33 5.91 -4.08
N TRP A 97 -3.67 7.11 -3.61
CA TRP A 97 -4.99 7.44 -3.12
C TRP A 97 -5.75 8.23 -4.18
N VAL A 98 -6.88 7.69 -4.64
CA VAL A 98 -7.58 8.17 -5.82
C VAL A 98 -9.02 8.50 -5.45
N LYS A 99 -9.50 9.68 -5.86
CA LYS A 99 -10.88 10.15 -5.73
C LYS A 99 -11.58 10.06 -7.07
N ILE A 100 -12.73 9.40 -7.16
CA ILE A 100 -13.51 9.36 -8.40
C ILE A 100 -14.45 10.58 -8.46
N LYS A 101 -14.51 11.26 -9.61
CA LYS A 101 -15.43 12.37 -9.83
C LYS A 101 -16.84 11.84 -10.14
N GLY A 102 -17.87 12.52 -9.65
CA GLY A 102 -19.27 12.20 -9.95
C GLY A 102 -19.83 10.96 -9.24
N ILE A 103 -19.01 10.21 -8.51
CA ILE A 103 -19.45 9.06 -7.70
C ILE A 103 -19.43 9.45 -6.22
N HIS A 104 -20.53 9.19 -5.51
CA HIS A 104 -20.64 9.47 -4.08
C HIS A 104 -20.03 8.36 -3.21
N ASP A 105 -20.15 7.10 -3.65
CA ASP A 105 -19.62 5.93 -2.94
C ASP A 105 -19.04 4.90 -3.92
N VAL A 106 -17.77 4.54 -3.72
CA VAL A 106 -17.06 3.56 -4.55
C VAL A 106 -17.26 2.11 -4.11
N ARG A 107 -17.93 1.85 -2.98
CA ARG A 107 -18.11 0.49 -2.43
C ARG A 107 -18.68 -0.47 -3.48
N LYS A 108 -19.84 -0.15 -4.04
CA LYS A 108 -20.51 -0.98 -5.05
C LYS A 108 -19.66 -1.15 -6.31
N LEU A 109 -19.01 -0.08 -6.75
CA LEU A 109 -18.13 -0.11 -7.93
C LEU A 109 -17.00 -1.14 -7.75
N ILE A 110 -16.37 -1.13 -6.58
CA ILE A 110 -15.21 -2.00 -6.31
C ILE A 110 -15.66 -3.43 -6.02
N GLU A 111 -16.57 -3.62 -5.08
CA GLU A 111 -16.97 -4.94 -4.59
C GLU A 111 -17.76 -5.75 -5.63
N GLU A 112 -18.63 -5.10 -6.41
CA GLU A 112 -19.52 -5.79 -7.33
C GLU A 112 -19.00 -5.86 -8.76
N LYS A 113 -18.23 -4.86 -9.21
CA LYS A 113 -17.74 -4.77 -10.60
C LYS A 113 -16.24 -5.02 -10.70
N ALA A 114 -15.40 -4.23 -10.01
CA ALA A 114 -13.95 -4.36 -10.13
C ALA A 114 -13.46 -5.78 -9.74
N VAL A 115 -14.04 -6.38 -8.70
CA VAL A 115 -13.74 -7.77 -8.31
C VAL A 115 -14.08 -8.78 -9.41
N LYS A 116 -15.17 -8.60 -10.16
CA LYS A 116 -15.52 -9.49 -11.30
C LYS A 116 -14.51 -9.40 -12.44
N ASP A 117 -13.98 -8.20 -12.67
CA ASP A 117 -12.93 -7.93 -13.65
C ASP A 117 -11.53 -8.28 -13.11
N LYS A 118 -11.44 -8.92 -11.95
CA LYS A 118 -10.19 -9.33 -11.26
C LYS A 118 -9.29 -8.16 -10.89
N ILE A 119 -9.88 -6.97 -10.73
CA ILE A 119 -9.22 -5.75 -10.29
C ILE A 119 -9.45 -5.61 -8.79
N PHE A 120 -8.37 -5.72 -8.02
CA PHE A 120 -8.45 -5.55 -6.57
C PHE A 120 -7.94 -4.17 -6.16
N MET A 121 -8.86 -3.32 -5.75
CA MET A 121 -8.60 -2.02 -5.13
C MET A 121 -9.30 -1.98 -3.78
N LEU A 122 -8.82 -1.18 -2.85
CA LEU A 122 -9.42 -1.09 -1.52
C LEU A 122 -10.32 0.14 -1.41
N PRO A 123 -11.60 -0.02 -1.06
CA PRO A 123 -12.49 1.11 -0.81
C PRO A 123 -11.95 2.03 0.28
N GLY A 124 -12.18 3.33 0.12
CA GLY A 124 -11.63 4.33 1.01
C GLY A 124 -12.31 4.37 2.38
N HIS A 125 -13.57 3.92 2.49
CA HIS A 125 -14.34 3.97 3.73
C HIS A 125 -13.73 3.15 4.87
N ASP A 126 -12.94 2.11 4.56
CA ASP A 126 -12.23 1.29 5.56
C ASP A 126 -11.15 2.07 6.32
N PHE A 127 -10.78 3.26 5.81
CA PHE A 127 -9.77 4.14 6.39
C PHE A 127 -10.36 5.29 7.22
N TYR A 128 -11.69 5.36 7.36
CA TYR A 128 -12.38 6.34 8.18
C TYR A 128 -12.99 5.69 9.44
N ILE A 129 -13.17 6.48 10.50
CA ILE A 129 -13.77 6.02 11.75
C ILE A 129 -15.21 5.54 11.51
N ASP A 130 -15.97 6.31 10.74
CA ASP A 130 -17.29 5.91 10.26
C ASP A 130 -17.16 5.25 8.89
N SER A 131 -17.09 3.92 8.88
CA SER A 131 -17.02 3.13 7.65
C SER A 131 -18.38 3.00 6.94
N SER A 132 -19.47 3.45 7.55
CA SER A 132 -20.80 3.48 6.93
C SER A 132 -20.99 4.71 6.04
N ALA A 133 -20.22 5.76 6.30
CA ALA A 133 -20.25 6.98 5.51
C ALA A 133 -19.80 6.72 4.06
N PRO A 134 -20.51 7.31 3.07
CA PRO A 134 -20.16 7.16 1.67
C PRO A 134 -18.81 7.83 1.38
N CYS A 135 -17.97 7.13 0.62
CA CYS A 135 -16.61 7.57 0.34
C CYS A 135 -16.29 7.46 -1.16
N PRO A 136 -15.92 8.56 -1.83
CA PRO A 136 -15.57 8.56 -3.25
C PRO A 136 -14.12 8.11 -3.52
N TYR A 137 -13.39 7.69 -2.49
CA TYR A 137 -11.97 7.37 -2.58
C TYR A 137 -11.70 5.87 -2.60
N PHE A 138 -10.60 5.47 -3.24
CA PHE A 138 -10.04 4.13 -3.13
C PHE A 138 -8.51 4.17 -3.06
N ARG A 139 -7.93 3.06 -2.58
CA ARG A 139 -6.49 2.85 -2.48
C ARG A 139 -6.03 1.81 -3.49
N ALA A 140 -5.11 2.21 -4.37
CA ALA A 140 -4.39 1.32 -5.27
C ALA A 140 -2.98 1.05 -4.74
N SER A 141 -2.52 -0.20 -4.78
CA SER A 141 -1.14 -0.57 -4.44
C SER A 141 -0.30 -0.74 -5.71
N PHE A 142 0.92 -0.21 -5.70
CA PHE A 142 1.89 -0.42 -6.78
C PHE A 142 3.08 -1.32 -6.39
N SER A 143 2.98 -2.00 -5.24
CA SER A 143 4.09 -2.79 -4.68
C SER A 143 4.49 -4.01 -5.52
N SER A 144 3.52 -4.63 -6.19
CA SER A 144 3.70 -5.98 -6.78
C SER A 144 3.26 -6.10 -8.24
N ALA A 145 2.42 -5.19 -8.73
CA ALA A 145 1.92 -5.22 -10.10
C ALA A 145 3.03 -4.81 -11.09
N SER A 146 3.05 -5.41 -12.29
CA SER A 146 3.92 -4.94 -13.37
C SER A 146 3.34 -3.67 -14.02
N PRO A 147 4.17 -2.84 -14.69
CA PRO A 147 3.69 -1.68 -15.44
C PRO A 147 2.58 -2.02 -16.45
N GLU A 148 2.68 -3.17 -17.13
CA GLU A 148 1.68 -3.64 -18.08
C GLU A 148 0.36 -3.97 -17.38
N GLN A 149 0.43 -4.60 -16.20
CA GLN A 149 -0.76 -4.86 -15.39
C GLN A 149 -1.41 -3.55 -14.92
N MET A 150 -0.61 -2.56 -14.52
CA MET A 150 -1.11 -1.24 -14.11
C MET A 150 -1.83 -0.52 -15.26
N ASP A 151 -1.31 -0.59 -16.49
CA ASP A 151 -1.95 0.00 -17.68
C ASP A 151 -3.28 -0.69 -18.00
N VAL A 152 -3.29 -2.03 -18.04
CA VAL A 152 -4.51 -2.82 -18.31
C VAL A 152 -5.59 -2.58 -17.26
N VAL A 153 -5.22 -2.61 -15.97
CA VAL A 153 -6.16 -2.38 -14.87
C VAL A 153 -6.73 -0.97 -14.92
N SER A 154 -5.89 0.05 -15.17
CA SER A 154 -6.35 1.44 -15.27
C SER A 154 -7.29 1.64 -16.46
N TYR A 155 -7.02 0.98 -17.59
CA TYR A 155 -7.89 0.97 -18.76
C TYR A 155 -9.24 0.30 -18.48
N GLN A 156 -9.23 -0.90 -17.90
CA GLN A 156 -10.45 -1.64 -17.57
C GLN A 156 -11.31 -0.89 -16.55
N PHE A 157 -10.69 -0.18 -15.61
CA PHE A 157 -11.39 0.61 -14.60
C PHE A 157 -12.24 1.74 -15.19
N ILE A 158 -11.85 2.30 -16.35
CA ILE A 158 -12.67 3.29 -17.08
C ILE A 158 -14.08 2.76 -17.34
N PHE A 159 -14.18 1.50 -17.80
CA PHE A 159 -15.48 0.88 -18.10
C PHE A 159 -16.32 0.71 -16.84
N CYS A 160 -15.70 0.36 -15.71
CA CYS A 160 -16.40 0.27 -14.45
C CYS A 160 -17.00 1.64 -14.04
N VAL A 161 -16.23 2.73 -14.17
CA VAL A 161 -16.66 4.09 -13.78
C VAL A 161 -17.78 4.62 -14.69
N HIS A 162 -17.63 4.50 -16.01
CA HIS A 162 -18.65 5.00 -16.94
C HIS A 162 -19.98 4.27 -16.78
N PHE A 163 -19.97 2.96 -16.59
CA PHE A 163 -21.21 2.19 -16.47
C PHE A 163 -22.03 2.61 -15.24
N VAL A 164 -21.38 2.92 -14.11
CA VAL A 164 -22.08 3.39 -12.89
C VAL A 164 -22.68 4.79 -13.08
N SER A 165 -22.09 5.63 -13.94
CA SER A 165 -22.67 6.94 -14.26
C SER A 165 -23.99 6.83 -15.05
N TYR A 166 -24.21 5.72 -15.77
CA TYR A 166 -25.45 5.45 -16.51
C TYR A 166 -26.51 4.69 -15.70
N ASP A 167 -26.13 3.92 -14.67
CA ASP A 167 -27.07 3.23 -13.76
C ASP A 167 -27.69 4.16 -12.68
N ILE A 168 -27.21 5.41 -12.56
CA ILE A 168 -27.65 6.41 -11.58
C ILE A 168 -28.62 7.46 -12.20
N ILE A 169 -28.96 7.34 -13.48
CA ILE A 169 -30.05 8.09 -14.15
C ILE A 169 -31.23 7.15 -14.37
#